data_AF-A0A8D8K0E7-F1
#
_entry.id   AF-A0A8D8K0E7-F1
#
_cell.length_a   1.000
_cell.length_b   1.000
_cell.length_c   1.000
_cell.angle_alpha   90.00
_cell.angle_beta   90.00
_cell.angle_gamma   90.00
#
_symmetry.space_group_name_H-M   'P 1'
#
loop_
_entity.id
_entity.type
_entity.pdbx_description
1 polymer ?
#
loop_
_entity_poly.entity_id
_entity_poly.type
_entity_poly.pdbx_seq_one_letter_code
_entity_poly.pdbx_strand_id
1 'polypeptide(L)'
;MFPNIRKQYVEHLRRVKDQTKEVVKAFPVLFSDTALEMYNYMGTGRKERRAMRDYHIFHDCMLEAWSEDGVNELVLAESINIVIKRADGRKRAKLFNFRRRIFQNVGTIFSSLGPDPQL
;
A
#
# COMPACT_ATOMS: atom_id res chain seq x y z
N MET A 1 26.38 -5.25 23.01
CA MET A 1 25.54 -4.03 22.97
C MET A 1 24.76 -4.06 21.67
N PHE A 2 23.46 -4.34 21.69
CA PHE A 2 22.69 -4.33 20.45
C PHE A 2 22.73 -2.91 19.86
N PRO A 3 23.09 -2.73 18.58
CA PRO A 3 22.96 -1.43 17.95
C PRO A 3 21.52 -0.95 18.11
N ASN A 4 21.33 0.35 18.29
CA ASN A 4 20.01 0.94 18.41
C ASN A 4 19.21 0.63 17.13
N ILE A 5 18.25 -0.30 17.22
CA ILE A 5 17.45 -0.80 16.08
C ILE A 5 16.75 0.37 15.37
N ARG A 6 16.30 1.39 16.12
CA ARG A 6 15.73 2.62 15.56
C ARG A 6 16.72 3.31 14.64
N LYS A 7 17.97 3.49 15.08
CA LYS A 7 19.02 4.13 14.27
C LYS A 7 19.28 3.36 12.98
N GLN A 8 19.36 2.03 13.05
CA GLN A 8 19.53 1.21 11.84
C GLN A 8 18.37 1.36 10.85
N TYR A 9 17.15 1.43 11.37
CA TYR A 9 15.96 1.63 10.55
C TYR A 9 15.92 3.01 9.90
N VAL A 10 16.25 4.08 10.64
CA VAL A 10 16.36 5.44 10.09
C VAL A 10 17.43 5.51 8.99
N GLU A 11 18.58 4.89 9.18
CA GLU A 11 19.63 4.82 8.14
C GLU A 11 19.15 4.05 6.90
N HIS A 12 18.37 2.98 7.08
CA HIS A 12 17.75 2.28 5.96
C HIS A 12 16.73 3.16 5.23
N LEU A 13 15.89 3.89 5.97
CA LEU A 13 14.94 4.85 5.41
C LEU A 13 15.63 5.95 4.61
N ARG A 14 16.76 6.50 5.10
CA ARG A 14 17.58 7.49 4.36
C ARG A 14 18.12 6.94 3.04
N ARG A 15 18.59 5.69 3.02
CA ARG A 15 19.01 5.05 1.75
C ARG A 15 17.87 4.90 0.75
N VAL A 16 16.67 4.56 1.20
CA VAL A 16 15.48 4.47 0.34
C VAL A 16 15.06 5.86 -0.15
N LYS A 17 15.06 6.85 0.75
CA LYS A 17 14.82 8.27 0.45
C LYS A 17 15.70 8.76 -0.68
N ASP A 18 16.99 8.47 -0.64
CA ASP A 18 17.94 8.93 -1.65
C ASP A 18 17.61 8.37 -3.05
N GLN A 19 17.00 7.18 -3.12
CA GLN A 19 16.56 6.55 -4.37
C GLN A 19 15.22 7.08 -4.86
N THR A 20 14.26 7.31 -3.96
CA THR A 20 12.87 7.60 -4.35
C THR A 20 12.51 9.09 -4.31
N LYS A 21 13.29 9.88 -3.57
CA LYS A 21 13.15 11.32 -3.29
C LYS A 21 11.88 11.72 -2.51
N GLU A 22 10.75 11.10 -2.80
CA GLU A 22 9.47 11.38 -2.15
C GLU A 22 9.05 10.23 -1.25
N VAL A 23 8.42 10.56 -0.10
CA VAL A 23 7.83 9.58 0.82
C VAL A 23 6.85 8.66 0.09
N VAL A 24 5.94 9.21 -0.73
CA VAL A 24 4.94 8.44 -1.48
C VAL A 24 5.58 7.38 -2.39
N LYS A 25 6.76 7.69 -2.96
CA LYS A 25 7.52 6.77 -3.84
C LYS A 25 8.35 5.76 -3.03
N ALA A 26 8.72 6.06 -1.78
CA ALA A 26 9.40 5.14 -0.88
C ALA A 26 8.50 3.99 -0.41
N PHE A 27 7.20 4.25 -0.20
CA PHE A 27 6.28 3.27 0.37
C PHE A 27 6.25 1.91 -0.37
N PRO A 28 6.16 1.84 -1.71
CA PRO A 28 6.19 0.56 -2.43
C PRO A 28 7.52 -0.20 -2.34
N VAL A 29 8.62 0.49 -2.01
CA VAL A 29 9.93 -0.13 -1.77
C VAL A 29 10.00 -0.73 -0.36
N LEU A 30 9.36 -0.06 0.61
CA LEU A 30 9.39 -0.44 2.03
C LEU A 30 8.31 -1.47 2.40
N PHE A 31 7.12 -1.39 1.77
CA PHE A 31 5.94 -2.16 2.16
C PHE A 31 5.18 -2.68 0.95
N SER A 32 4.66 -3.91 1.06
CA SER A 32 3.72 -4.46 0.09
C SER A 32 2.32 -3.87 0.29
N ASP A 33 1.51 -3.89 -0.77
CA ASP A 33 0.09 -3.50 -0.69
C ASP A 33 -0.65 -4.25 0.43
N THR A 34 -0.37 -5.55 0.58
CA THR A 34 -0.99 -6.42 1.59
C THR A 34 -0.65 -5.97 3.01
N ALA A 35 0.59 -5.55 3.26
CA ALA A 35 1.01 -5.05 4.56
C ALA A 35 0.27 -3.76 4.97
N LEU A 36 -0.17 -2.95 3.98
CA LEU A 36 -0.84 -1.67 4.21
C LEU A 36 -2.37 -1.80 4.35
N GLU A 37 -2.97 -2.94 4.00
CA GLU A 37 -4.44 -3.07 3.93
C GLU A 37 -5.16 -2.78 5.26
N MET A 38 -4.51 -3.18 6.36
CA MET A 38 -5.02 -3.08 7.72
C MET A 38 -4.65 -1.76 8.41
N TYR A 39 -4.08 -0.81 7.69
CA TYR A 39 -3.57 0.43 8.25
C TYR A 39 -4.08 1.66 7.48
N ASN A 40 -4.18 2.77 8.19
CA ASN A 40 -4.25 4.12 7.62
C ASN A 40 -3.63 5.09 8.62
N TYR A 41 -3.55 6.39 8.29
CA TYR A 41 -2.84 7.32 9.15
C TYR A 41 -3.46 7.46 10.56
N MET A 42 -4.79 7.71 10.64
CA MET A 42 -5.49 8.04 11.90
C MET A 42 -6.11 6.84 12.64
N GLY A 43 -6.19 5.66 12.02
CA GLY A 43 -6.91 4.49 12.53
C GLY A 43 -8.44 4.60 12.42
N THR A 44 -8.96 5.58 11.69
CA THR A 44 -10.40 5.86 11.61
C THR A 44 -10.97 5.57 10.23
N GLY A 45 -12.29 5.38 10.14
CA GLY A 45 -13.01 5.23 8.87
C GLY A 45 -14.03 4.10 8.90
N ARG A 46 -14.61 3.79 7.74
CA ARG A 46 -15.64 2.73 7.60
C ARG A 46 -15.11 1.31 7.84
N LYS A 47 -13.80 1.13 7.74
CA LYS A 47 -13.12 -0.13 8.03
C LYS A 47 -12.24 0.11 9.24
N GLU A 48 -12.29 -0.81 10.19
CA GLU A 48 -11.35 -0.82 11.31
C GLU A 48 -9.93 -1.04 10.75
N ARG A 49 -9.10 0.01 10.84
CA ARG A 49 -7.70 0.01 10.42
C ARG A 49 -6.87 0.51 11.59
N ARG A 50 -5.67 -0.02 11.75
CA ARG A 50 -4.70 0.43 12.75
C ARG A 50 -4.13 1.79 12.36
N ALA A 51 -3.96 2.68 13.33
CA ALA A 51 -3.42 4.02 13.12
C ALA A 51 -1.89 3.96 12.95
N MET A 52 -1.38 4.35 11.78
CA MET A 52 0.06 4.38 11.51
C MET A 52 0.79 5.37 12.40
N ARG A 53 0.16 6.48 12.80
CA ARG A 53 0.76 7.49 13.68
C ARG A 53 1.17 6.92 15.04
N ASP A 54 0.56 5.82 15.48
CA ASP A 54 0.84 5.18 16.76
C ASP A 54 2.06 4.23 16.71
N TYR A 55 2.67 4.04 15.52
CA TYR A 55 3.83 3.16 15.33
C TYR A 55 5.05 3.96 14.87
N HIS A 56 6.15 3.87 15.62
CA HIS A 56 7.41 4.54 15.30
C HIS A 56 7.91 4.28 13.86
N ILE A 57 7.67 3.07 13.31
CA ILE A 57 8.13 2.70 11.96
C ILE A 57 7.45 3.49 10.84
N PHE A 58 6.22 3.96 11.06
CA PHE A 58 5.46 4.75 10.08
C PHE A 58 5.45 6.24 10.40
N HIS A 59 5.80 6.62 11.64
CA HIS A 59 5.70 7.98 12.13
C HIS A 59 7.08 8.57 12.44
N ASP A 60 7.56 8.41 13.68
CA ASP A 60 8.75 9.10 14.15
C ASP A 60 10.01 8.80 13.32
N CYS A 61 10.20 7.55 12.90
CA CYS A 61 11.36 7.17 12.10
C CYS A 61 11.29 7.77 10.69
N MET A 62 10.09 7.90 10.11
CA MET A 62 9.90 8.54 8.81
C MET A 62 10.08 10.05 8.89
N LEU A 63 9.56 10.69 9.95
CA LEU A 63 9.82 12.11 10.21
C LEU A 63 11.33 12.38 10.36
N GLU A 64 12.03 11.57 11.15
CA GLU A 64 13.47 11.70 11.36
C GLU A 64 14.29 11.49 10.07
N ALA A 65 13.85 10.59 9.17
CA ALA A 65 14.55 10.32 7.92
C ALA A 65 14.33 11.41 6.86
N TRP A 66 13.19 12.10 6.86
CA TRP A 66 12.83 13.12 5.86
C TRP A 66 12.75 14.56 6.40
N SER A 67 13.09 14.80 7.67
CA SER A 67 12.98 16.14 8.28
C SER A 67 13.79 17.20 7.52
N GLU A 68 14.98 16.84 7.04
CA GLU A 68 15.85 17.74 6.25
C GLU A 68 15.25 18.10 4.87
N ASP A 69 14.32 17.29 4.37
CA ASP A 69 13.61 17.55 3.10
C ASP A 69 12.27 18.28 3.32
N GLY A 70 12.03 18.80 4.54
CA GLY A 70 10.84 19.56 4.88
C GLY A 70 9.59 18.72 5.17
N VAL A 71 9.74 17.40 5.37
CA VAL A 71 8.60 16.56 5.77
C VAL A 71 8.33 16.73 7.27
N ASN A 72 7.17 17.30 7.57
CA ASN A 72 6.58 17.38 8.90
C ASN A 72 5.38 16.42 9.02
N GLU A 73 4.72 16.40 10.19
CA GLU A 73 3.59 15.51 10.47
C GLU A 73 2.45 15.64 9.44
N LEU A 74 2.12 16.87 9.02
CA LEU A 74 1.07 17.12 8.03
C LEU A 74 1.44 16.51 6.68
N VAL A 75 2.66 16.78 6.18
CA VAL A 75 3.14 16.27 4.90
C VAL A 75 3.23 14.74 4.90
N LEU A 76 3.63 14.15 6.03
CA LEU A 76 3.68 12.70 6.19
C LEU A 76 2.28 12.08 6.18
N ALA A 77 1.32 12.69 6.90
CA ALA A 77 -0.08 12.27 6.92
C ALA A 77 -0.70 12.27 5.52
N GLU A 78 -0.50 13.36 4.76
CA GLU A 78 -0.96 13.48 3.37
C GLU A 78 -0.33 12.42 2.47
N SER A 79 0.98 12.22 2.59
CA SER A 79 1.72 11.20 1.83
C SER A 79 1.18 9.79 2.10
N ILE A 80 0.97 9.43 3.36
CA ILE A 80 0.40 8.15 3.76
C ILE A 80 -1.01 7.98 3.18
N ASN A 81 -1.86 9.01 3.26
CA ASN A 81 -3.21 8.96 2.71
C ASN A 81 -3.22 8.71 1.20
N ILE A 82 -2.30 9.35 0.46
CA ILE A 82 -2.11 9.09 -0.98
C ILE A 82 -1.72 7.64 -1.23
N VAL A 83 -0.77 7.11 -0.46
CA VAL A 83 -0.30 5.72 -0.58
C VAL A 83 -1.45 4.72 -0.35
N ILE A 84 -2.21 4.90 0.73
CA ILE A 84 -3.36 4.03 1.05
C ILE A 84 -4.43 4.10 -0.04
N LYS A 85 -4.75 5.30 -0.56
CA LYS A 85 -5.69 5.47 -1.67
C LYS A 85 -5.23 4.72 -2.92
N ARG A 86 -3.93 4.76 -3.24
CA ARG A 86 -3.34 4.04 -4.37
C ARG A 86 -3.37 2.52 -4.16
N ALA A 87 -3.04 2.03 -2.96
CA ALA A 87 -3.10 0.60 -2.63
C ALA A 87 -4.54 0.07 -2.74
N ASP A 88 -5.51 0.77 -2.16
CA ASP A 88 -6.93 0.43 -2.27
C ASP A 88 -7.41 0.45 -3.74
N GLY A 89 -6.91 1.39 -4.54
CA GLY A 89 -7.17 1.45 -5.98
C GLY A 89 -6.64 0.23 -6.74
N ARG A 90 -5.40 -0.17 -6.49
CA ARG A 90 -4.81 -1.39 -7.08
C ARG A 90 -5.58 -2.64 -6.69
N LYS A 91 -6.00 -2.75 -5.42
CA LYS A 91 -6.82 -3.88 -4.95
C LYS A 91 -8.15 -3.95 -5.70
N ARG A 92 -8.85 -2.83 -5.85
CA ARG A 92 -10.11 -2.77 -6.63
C ARG A 92 -9.89 -3.17 -8.09
N ALA A 93 -8.83 -2.66 -8.73
CA ALA A 93 -8.51 -3.00 -10.11
C ALA A 93 -8.19 -4.49 -10.30
N LYS A 94 -7.42 -5.10 -9.37
CA LYS A 94 -7.16 -6.55 -9.37
C LYS A 94 -8.46 -7.35 -9.27
N LEU A 95 -9.35 -6.99 -8.35
CA LEU A 95 -10.64 -7.67 -8.18
C LEU A 95 -11.54 -7.51 -9.42
N PHE A 96 -11.60 -6.31 -10.00
CA PHE A 96 -12.35 -6.06 -11.23
C PHE A 96 -11.84 -6.93 -12.39
N ASN A 97 -10.52 -6.93 -12.62
CA ASN A 97 -9.90 -7.71 -13.68
C ASN A 97 -10.08 -9.21 -13.47
N PHE A 98 -10.00 -9.68 -12.23
CA PHE A 98 -10.28 -11.07 -11.88
C PHE A 98 -11.72 -11.46 -12.24
N ARG A 99 -12.72 -10.68 -11.77
CA ARG A 99 -14.13 -10.91 -12.09
C ARG A 99 -14.41 -10.89 -13.59
N ARG A 100 -13.80 -9.95 -14.31
CA ARG A 100 -13.92 -9.86 -15.77
C ARG A 100 -13.41 -11.12 -16.46
N ARG A 101 -12.24 -11.64 -16.06
CA ARG A 101 -11.69 -12.90 -16.61
C ARG A 101 -12.59 -14.10 -16.31
N ILE A 102 -13.08 -14.22 -15.08
CA ILE A 102 -14.01 -15.29 -14.72
C ILE A 102 -15.26 -15.23 -15.60
N PHE A 103 -15.88 -14.06 -15.77
CA PHE A 103 -17.05 -13.90 -16.60
C PHE A 103 -16.78 -14.23 -18.08
N GLN A 104 -15.66 -13.77 -18.63
CA GLN A 104 -15.24 -14.12 -20.00
C GLN A 104 -15.05 -15.62 -20.17
N ASN A 105 -14.34 -16.28 -19.25
CA ASN A 105 -14.10 -17.72 -19.30
C ASN A 105 -15.41 -18.52 -19.20
N VAL A 106 -16.33 -18.11 -18.33
CA VAL A 106 -17.66 -18.72 -18.21
C VAL A 106 -18.45 -18.56 -19.51
N GLY A 107 -18.44 -17.36 -20.12
CA GLY A 107 -19.05 -17.13 -21.43
C GLY A 107 -18.47 -18.04 -22.52
N THR A 108 -17.14 -18.21 -22.56
CA THR A 108 -16.50 -19.12 -23.52
C THR A 108 -16.88 -20.59 -23.29
N ILE A 109 -16.99 -21.05 -22.04
CA ILE A 109 -17.44 -22.42 -21.72
C ILE A 109 -18.86 -22.64 -22.27
N PHE A 110 -19.79 -21.73 -21.98
CA PHE A 110 -21.16 -21.84 -22.48
C PHE A 110 -21.28 -21.74 -24.01
N SER A 111 -20.41 -20.97 -24.68
CA SER A 111 -20.35 -20.95 -26.14
C SER A 111 -19.69 -22.19 -26.76
N SER A 112 -18.84 -22.91 -26.02
CA SER A 112 -18.20 -24.16 -26.47
C SER A 112 -19.08 -25.40 -26.30
N LEU A 113 -20.08 -25.32 -25.42
CA LEU A 113 -21.20 -26.25 -25.37
C LEU A 113 -22.16 -25.84 -26.49
N GLY A 114 -21.89 -26.31 -27.71
CA GLY A 114 -22.82 -26.13 -28.84
C GLY A 114 -24.22 -26.65 -28.50
N PRO A 115 -25.28 -26.22 -29.22
CA PRO A 115 -26.61 -26.77 -29.02
C PRO A 115 -26.54 -28.29 -29.16
N ASP A 116 -27.08 -28.99 -28.16
CA ASP A 116 -27.14 -30.44 -28.12
C ASP A 116 -27.82 -30.92 -29.42
N PRO A 117 -27.12 -31.65 -30.30
CA PRO A 117 -27.65 -32.00 -31.60
C PRO A 117 -28.58 -33.19 -31.46
N GLN A 118 -29.67 -33.07 -30.69
CA GLN A 118 -30.86 -33.95 -30.75
C GLN A 118 -32.13 -33.20 -30.35
N LEU A 119 -32.84 -32.70 -31.37
CA LEU A 119 -34.28 -32.90 -31.60
C LEU A 119 -34.63 -32.41 -33.02
#